data_AF-A0A7S0UIQ2-F1
#
_entry.id   AF-A0A7S0UIQ2-F1
#
_cell.length_a   1.000
_cell.length_b   1.000
_cell.length_c   1.000
_cell.angle_alpha   90.00
_cell.angle_beta   90.00
_cell.angle_gamma   90.00
#
_symmetry.space_group_name_H-M   'P 1'
#
loop_
_entity.id
_entity.type
_entity.pdbx_description
1 polymer ?
#
loop_
_entity_poly.entity_id
_entity_poly.type
_entity_poly.pdbx_seq_one_letter_code
_entity_poly.pdbx_strand_id
1 'polypeptide(L)'
;KIWLEEGMAQRDIGIMADLDEIVSRDFLNALQVCDFPKLRYNPDERPDCQTPKMVLSAIQFDGSPLCIKKDEWFHPDVILGNCIVGVGDPSGRATPQREYSPPGSTAKTLGHRNDGWGSDDYNKYPQDVIDNKRFPLWDGRDIREVSGSADDLTNFVKKSEMGHGKTAAFGASFHLHNWFKDTKVLRHKFLTYGHSDRHAMEIPLSNYTDGDVNMMVRCARGLGNQIKVQEKGDPNRYEYYEDNHLMPQDKEQIFSLGGNRPIYFKNWTYVKERHAHVQQMILDDEAEYGTIYED
;
A
#
# COMPACT_ATOMS: atom_id res chain seq x y z
N LYS A 1 -13.39 -14.69 -12.90
CA LYS A 1 -14.42 -15.76 -12.81
C LYS A 1 -14.57 -16.31 -11.40
N ILE A 2 -13.49 -16.63 -10.67
CA ILE A 2 -13.54 -17.09 -9.27
C ILE A 2 -14.50 -16.26 -8.40
N TRP A 3 -14.35 -14.93 -8.40
CA TRP A 3 -15.21 -14.01 -7.64
C TRP A 3 -16.72 -14.23 -7.87
N LEU A 4 -17.14 -14.51 -9.11
CA LEU A 4 -18.54 -14.78 -9.45
C LEU A 4 -19.01 -16.13 -8.91
N GLU A 5 -18.14 -17.14 -8.98
CA GLU A 5 -18.40 -18.49 -8.49
C GLU A 5 -18.52 -18.50 -6.96
N GLU A 6 -17.78 -17.63 -6.28
CA GLU A 6 -17.86 -17.38 -4.83
C GLU A 6 -19.03 -16.46 -4.43
N GLY A 7 -19.89 -16.08 -5.38
CA GLY A 7 -21.15 -15.38 -5.12
C GLY A 7 -21.09 -13.85 -5.19
N MET A 8 -19.98 -13.27 -5.65
CA MET A 8 -19.87 -11.81 -5.82
C MET A 8 -20.87 -11.29 -6.86
N ALA A 9 -21.64 -10.27 -6.48
CA ALA A 9 -22.63 -9.59 -7.29
C ALA A 9 -22.24 -8.13 -7.58
N GLN A 10 -22.88 -7.52 -8.58
CA GLN A 10 -22.61 -6.13 -8.99
C GLN A 10 -22.86 -5.09 -7.89
N ARG A 11 -23.73 -5.42 -6.93
CA ARG A 11 -24.07 -4.57 -5.78
C ARG A 11 -23.11 -4.70 -4.60
N ASP A 12 -22.18 -5.65 -4.66
CA ASP A 12 -21.25 -5.88 -3.55
C ASP A 12 -20.11 -4.86 -3.59
N ILE A 13 -19.30 -4.87 -2.54
CA ILE A 13 -18.10 -4.05 -2.42
C ILE A 13 -16.90 -4.99 -2.42
N GLY A 14 -15.92 -4.71 -3.27
CA GLY A 14 -14.64 -5.38 -3.24
C GLY A 14 -13.65 -4.66 -2.33
N ILE A 15 -12.83 -5.42 -1.64
CA ILE A 15 -11.66 -4.93 -0.93
C ILE A 15 -10.45 -5.47 -1.68
N MET A 16 -9.60 -4.56 -2.16
CA MET A 16 -8.41 -4.89 -2.90
C MET A 16 -7.20 -4.51 -2.05
N ALA A 17 -6.43 -5.51 -1.68
CA ALA A 17 -5.34 -5.39 -0.73
C ALA A 17 -4.21 -6.33 -1.13
N ASP A 18 -2.98 -5.92 -0.83
CA ASP A 18 -1.87 -6.86 -0.71
C ASP A 18 -1.97 -7.65 0.60
N LEU A 19 -1.22 -8.75 0.69
CA LEU A 19 -1.24 -9.61 1.88
C LEU A 19 -0.75 -8.88 3.15
N ASP A 20 0.03 -7.83 2.99
CA ASP A 20 0.52 -6.94 4.04
C ASP A 20 -0.36 -5.70 4.25
N GLU A 21 -1.43 -5.51 3.49
CA GLU A 21 -2.36 -4.38 3.61
C GLU A 21 -3.69 -4.81 4.23
N ILE A 22 -4.15 -4.08 5.24
CA ILE A 22 -5.25 -4.51 6.10
C ILE A 22 -6.22 -3.35 6.34
N VAL A 23 -7.49 -3.54 5.96
CA VAL A 23 -8.57 -2.62 6.34
C VAL A 23 -8.82 -2.74 7.84
N SER A 24 -8.97 -1.60 8.52
CA SER A 24 -9.27 -1.60 9.95
C SER A 24 -10.64 -2.24 10.22
N ARG A 25 -10.74 -2.98 11.32
CA ARG A 25 -12.00 -3.62 11.75
C ARG A 25 -13.13 -2.61 11.87
N ASP A 26 -12.86 -1.43 12.45
CA ASP A 26 -13.89 -0.44 12.69
C ASP A 26 -14.42 0.13 11.36
N PHE A 27 -13.55 0.26 10.35
CA PHE A 27 -13.96 0.63 9.00
C PHE A 27 -14.74 -0.48 8.29
N LEU A 28 -14.34 -1.75 8.42
CA LEU A 28 -15.12 -2.89 7.91
C LEU A 28 -16.52 -2.95 8.53
N ASN A 29 -16.62 -2.74 9.85
CA ASN A 29 -17.91 -2.68 10.54
C ASN A 29 -18.74 -1.49 10.05
N ALA A 30 -18.11 -0.34 9.81
CA ALA A 30 -18.80 0.80 9.21
C ALA A 30 -19.36 0.42 7.84
N LEU A 31 -18.58 -0.20 6.95
CA LEU A 31 -19.06 -0.67 5.63
C LEU A 31 -20.25 -1.62 5.71
N GLN A 32 -20.41 -2.37 6.81
CA GLN A 32 -21.51 -3.31 6.99
C GLN A 32 -22.79 -2.66 7.54
N VAL A 33 -22.67 -1.60 8.33
CA VAL A 33 -23.79 -1.01 9.09
C VAL A 33 -24.22 0.34 8.53
N CYS A 34 -23.23 1.14 8.12
CA CYS A 34 -23.45 2.47 7.60
C CYS A 34 -23.70 2.40 6.10
N ASP A 35 -24.51 3.34 5.64
CA ASP A 35 -24.74 3.53 4.22
C ASP A 35 -23.66 4.45 3.65
N PHE A 36 -22.95 3.97 2.62
CA PHE A 36 -21.96 4.74 1.87
C PHE A 36 -22.54 5.02 0.48
N PRO A 37 -23.18 6.18 0.24
CA PRO A 37 -23.87 6.46 -1.03
C PRO A 37 -23.01 6.25 -2.27
N LYS A 38 -21.69 6.50 -2.17
CA LYS A 38 -20.72 6.33 -3.27
C LYS A 38 -20.37 4.88 -3.56
N LEU A 39 -20.62 3.97 -2.61
CA LEU A 39 -20.44 2.53 -2.78
C LEU A 39 -21.74 1.83 -3.23
N ARG A 40 -22.82 2.59 -3.48
CA ARG A 40 -24.09 2.03 -3.95
C ARG A 40 -24.05 1.75 -5.45
N TYR A 41 -24.46 0.54 -5.80
CA TYR A 41 -24.80 0.22 -7.18
C TYR A 41 -26.18 0.76 -7.53
N ASN A 42 -26.26 1.64 -8.53
CA ASN A 42 -27.51 2.12 -9.13
C ASN A 42 -27.59 1.69 -10.61
N PRO A 43 -28.48 0.75 -10.98
CA PRO A 43 -28.60 0.31 -12.37
C PRO A 43 -29.10 1.41 -13.31
N ASP A 44 -29.91 2.36 -12.80
CA ASP A 44 -30.54 3.42 -13.60
C ASP A 44 -29.56 4.55 -13.94
N GLU A 45 -28.54 4.75 -13.10
CA GLU A 45 -27.55 5.81 -13.30
C GLU A 45 -26.23 5.32 -13.91
N ARG A 46 -26.11 4.01 -14.16
CA ARG A 46 -24.88 3.28 -14.54
C ARG A 46 -23.66 3.79 -13.75
N PRO A 47 -23.25 3.11 -12.66
CA PRO A 47 -22.13 3.58 -11.86
C PRO A 47 -20.89 3.63 -12.75
N ASP A 48 -20.25 4.80 -12.84
CA ASP A 48 -19.02 4.90 -13.61
C ASP A 48 -17.95 4.06 -12.92
N CYS A 49 -17.18 3.33 -13.74
CA CYS A 49 -15.93 2.72 -13.27
C CYS A 49 -14.75 3.65 -13.57
N GLN A 50 -15.02 4.95 -13.64
CA GLN A 50 -14.00 5.96 -13.86
C GLN A 50 -13.28 6.24 -12.54
N THR A 51 -14.05 6.43 -11.46
CA THR A 51 -13.55 6.59 -10.10
C THR A 51 -14.20 5.57 -9.15
N PRO A 52 -13.98 4.24 -9.36
CA PRO A 52 -14.75 3.23 -8.66
C PRO A 52 -14.22 2.91 -7.26
N LYS A 53 -13.07 3.48 -6.88
CA LYS A 53 -12.36 3.13 -5.66
C LYS A 53 -12.25 4.29 -4.68
N MET A 54 -12.47 3.98 -3.41
CA MET A 54 -12.11 4.80 -2.27
C MET A 54 -10.74 4.35 -1.78
N VAL A 55 -9.78 5.27 -1.80
CA VAL A 55 -8.43 5.06 -1.30
C VAL A 55 -8.41 5.21 0.22
N LEU A 56 -7.87 4.20 0.91
CA LEU A 56 -7.67 4.26 2.35
C LEU A 56 -6.21 4.64 2.64
N SER A 57 -6.02 5.52 3.62
CA SER A 57 -4.69 5.84 4.14
C SER A 57 -4.32 4.82 5.22
N ALA A 58 -3.13 4.25 5.07
CA ALA A 58 -2.55 3.23 5.92
C ALA A 58 -1.38 3.78 6.72
N ILE A 59 -1.42 3.50 8.02
CA ILE A 59 -0.22 3.58 8.85
C ILE A 59 0.67 2.39 8.48
N GLN A 60 1.91 2.69 8.10
CA GLN A 60 2.90 1.69 7.73
C GLN A 60 3.75 1.30 8.94
N PHE A 61 3.83 0.00 9.20
CA PHE A 61 4.69 -0.59 10.21
C PHE A 61 5.72 -1.48 9.51
N ASP A 62 7.00 -1.38 9.86
CA ASP A 62 8.06 -2.17 9.23
C ASP A 62 8.68 -3.15 10.24
N GLY A 63 8.41 -4.44 10.05
CA GLY A 63 8.87 -5.55 10.89
C GLY A 63 8.25 -5.61 12.29
N SER A 64 8.03 -4.48 12.96
CA SER A 64 7.59 -4.39 14.36
C SER A 64 6.55 -3.28 14.59
N PRO A 65 5.66 -3.41 15.60
CA PRO A 65 4.68 -2.37 15.93
C PRO A 65 5.29 -1.03 16.39
N LEU A 66 6.57 -1.06 16.77
CA LEU A 66 7.32 0.13 17.20
C LEU A 66 8.00 0.86 16.03
N CYS A 67 8.03 0.25 14.84
CA CYS A 67 8.73 0.77 13.69
C CYS A 67 7.73 1.34 12.70
N ILE A 68 7.40 2.62 12.86
CA ILE A 68 6.34 3.29 12.10
C ILE A 68 6.98 4.24 11.10
N LYS A 69 6.58 4.18 9.83
CA LYS A 69 7.00 5.17 8.84
C LYS A 69 6.21 6.47 9.05
N LYS A 70 6.90 7.59 8.87
CA LYS A 70 6.29 8.93 8.89
C LYS A 70 5.27 9.11 7.75
N ASP A 71 5.55 8.50 6.61
CA ASP A 71 4.69 8.62 5.43
C ASP A 71 3.57 7.58 5.44
N GLU A 72 2.42 8.01 4.97
CA GLU A 72 1.27 7.15 4.79
C GLU A 72 1.35 6.43 3.45
N TRP A 73 0.82 5.22 3.41
CA TRP A 73 0.59 4.49 2.18
C TRP A 73 -0.91 4.51 1.85
N PHE A 74 -1.26 4.32 0.59
CA PHE A 74 -2.62 4.53 0.10
C PHE A 74 -3.30 3.23 -0.34
N HIS A 75 -3.26 2.22 0.50
CA HIS A 75 -3.90 0.93 0.30
C HIS A 75 -4.14 0.24 1.65
N PRO A 76 -5.11 -0.69 1.77
CA PRO A 76 -5.93 -1.28 0.73
C PRO A 76 -7.04 -0.36 0.23
N ASP A 77 -7.58 -0.68 -0.94
CA ASP A 77 -8.65 0.09 -1.61
C ASP A 77 -10.02 -0.58 -1.44
N VAL A 78 -11.07 0.24 -1.35
CA VAL A 78 -12.46 -0.22 -1.40
C VAL A 78 -13.04 0.14 -2.75
N ILE A 79 -13.55 -0.84 -3.49
CA ILE A 79 -13.98 -0.69 -4.88
C ILE A 79 -15.40 -1.23 -5.09
N LEU A 80 -16.15 -0.57 -5.97
CA LEU A 80 -17.47 -1.02 -6.37
C LEU A 80 -17.44 -2.40 -7.06
N GLY A 81 -18.31 -3.31 -6.63
CA GLY A 81 -18.37 -4.67 -7.15
C GLY A 81 -18.69 -4.75 -8.65
N ASN A 82 -19.54 -3.87 -9.19
CA ASN A 82 -19.82 -3.79 -10.62
C ASN A 82 -18.61 -3.40 -11.49
N CYS A 83 -17.53 -2.91 -10.86
CA CYS A 83 -16.24 -2.64 -11.51
C CYS A 83 -15.25 -3.79 -11.41
N ILE A 84 -15.54 -4.83 -10.59
CA ILE A 84 -14.78 -6.09 -10.48
C ILE A 84 -15.47 -7.25 -11.22
N VAL A 85 -16.78 -7.42 -11.02
CA VAL A 85 -17.60 -8.56 -11.50
C VAL A 85 -17.52 -8.72 -13.03
N GLY A 86 -17.27 -7.62 -13.76
CA GLY A 86 -17.09 -7.63 -15.21
C GLY A 86 -15.66 -7.82 -15.69
N VAL A 87 -14.63 -7.80 -14.83
CA VAL A 87 -13.21 -7.81 -15.24
C VAL A 87 -12.91 -8.98 -16.19
N GLY A 88 -12.42 -8.64 -17.38
CA GLY A 88 -12.15 -9.59 -18.47
C GLY A 88 -13.31 -9.80 -19.45
N ASP A 89 -14.48 -9.19 -19.24
CA ASP A 89 -15.56 -9.11 -20.22
C ASP A 89 -15.49 -7.77 -20.98
N PRO A 90 -15.13 -7.75 -22.28
CA PRO A 90 -15.08 -6.54 -23.07
C PRO A 90 -16.47 -6.05 -23.51
N SER A 91 -17.54 -6.80 -23.26
CA SER A 91 -18.88 -6.47 -23.74
C SER A 91 -19.37 -5.14 -23.13
N GLY A 92 -19.62 -4.15 -24.01
CA GLY A 92 -20.17 -2.86 -23.61
C GLY A 92 -19.22 -1.93 -22.83
N ARG A 93 -17.90 -2.14 -22.90
CA ARG A 93 -16.87 -1.30 -22.27
C ARG A 93 -15.66 -1.07 -23.18
N ALA A 94 -14.99 0.07 -23.01
CA ALA A 94 -13.74 0.36 -23.70
C ALA A 94 -12.65 -0.60 -23.21
N THR A 95 -11.83 -1.11 -24.14
CA THR A 95 -10.60 -1.82 -23.79
C THR A 95 -9.47 -0.80 -23.70
N PRO A 96 -8.78 -0.68 -22.55
CA PRO A 96 -7.74 0.33 -22.40
C PRO A 96 -6.54 -0.04 -23.27
N GLN A 97 -5.96 0.95 -23.95
CA GLN A 97 -4.65 0.74 -24.59
C GLN A 97 -3.59 0.60 -23.50
N ARG A 98 -2.71 -0.38 -23.67
CA ARG A 98 -1.65 -0.69 -22.72
C ARG A 98 -0.28 -0.56 -23.38
N GLU A 99 0.70 -0.22 -22.56
CA GLU A 99 2.07 -0.14 -22.99
C GLU A 99 2.57 -1.52 -23.40
N TYR A 100 3.04 -1.59 -24.64
CA TYR A 100 3.67 -2.77 -25.20
C TYR A 100 5.13 -2.44 -25.47
N SER A 101 6.05 -3.20 -24.87
CA SER A 101 7.45 -3.12 -25.27
C SER A 101 7.73 -4.13 -26.37
N PRO A 102 8.44 -3.71 -27.44
CA PRO A 102 8.97 -4.65 -28.40
C PRO A 102 9.98 -5.60 -27.71
N PRO A 103 10.22 -6.80 -28.28
CA PRO A 103 11.21 -7.74 -27.75
C PRO A 103 12.58 -7.05 -27.57
N GLY A 104 13.12 -7.09 -26.35
CA GLY A 104 14.44 -6.52 -26.02
C GLY A 104 14.43 -5.16 -25.30
N SER A 105 13.26 -4.58 -25.02
CA SER A 105 13.17 -3.37 -24.18
C SER A 105 13.22 -3.69 -22.68
N THR A 106 13.92 -2.83 -21.92
CA THR A 106 14.02 -2.87 -20.45
C THR A 106 12.99 -1.97 -19.76
N ALA A 107 11.94 -1.53 -20.47
CA ALA A 107 10.96 -0.60 -19.91
C ALA A 107 10.22 -1.21 -18.70
N LYS A 108 10.22 -0.48 -17.59
CA LYS A 108 9.65 -0.88 -16.29
C LYS A 108 8.11 -0.86 -16.26
N THR A 109 7.46 -0.42 -17.34
CA THR A 109 6.04 -0.07 -17.41
C THR A 109 5.23 -1.00 -18.32
N LEU A 110 5.73 -2.22 -18.55
CA LEU A 110 5.09 -3.20 -19.42
C LEU A 110 3.69 -3.61 -18.95
N GLY A 111 2.68 -3.43 -19.81
CA GLY A 111 1.29 -3.79 -19.52
C GLY A 111 0.53 -2.79 -18.65
N HIS A 112 1.15 -1.67 -18.28
CA HIS A 112 0.48 -0.50 -17.71
C HIS A 112 -0.44 0.13 -18.76
N ARG A 113 -1.41 0.92 -18.33
CA ARG A 113 -2.22 1.69 -19.30
C ARG A 113 -1.35 2.77 -19.93
N ASN A 114 -1.54 3.05 -21.21
CA ASN A 114 -0.91 4.20 -21.85
C ASN A 114 -1.35 5.49 -21.14
N ASP A 115 -0.45 6.48 -21.03
CA ASP A 115 -0.76 7.78 -20.44
C ASP A 115 -2.10 8.36 -20.94
N GLY A 116 -2.95 8.78 -19.99
CA GLY A 116 -4.29 9.32 -20.23
C GLY A 116 -5.41 8.28 -20.20
N TRP A 117 -5.12 6.98 -20.31
CA TRP A 117 -6.15 5.94 -20.20
C TRP A 117 -6.51 5.67 -18.73
N GLY A 118 -7.45 6.47 -18.21
CA GLY A 118 -8.06 6.25 -16.90
C GLY A 118 -7.31 6.83 -15.71
N SER A 119 -6.21 7.57 -15.92
CA SER A 119 -5.52 8.35 -14.88
C SER A 119 -5.97 9.82 -14.87
N ASP A 120 -5.78 10.56 -15.96
CA ASP A 120 -5.92 12.03 -15.91
C ASP A 120 -6.65 12.67 -17.12
N ASP A 121 -7.03 11.90 -18.14
CA ASP A 121 -7.58 12.47 -19.38
C ASP A 121 -8.87 11.81 -19.86
N TYR A 122 -9.88 11.94 -19.02
CA TYR A 122 -11.19 11.33 -19.21
C TYR A 122 -11.98 11.90 -20.40
N ASN A 123 -11.59 13.09 -20.89
CA ASN A 123 -12.18 13.71 -22.08
C ASN A 123 -11.56 13.18 -23.39
N LYS A 124 -10.46 12.40 -23.32
CA LYS A 124 -9.84 11.76 -24.50
C LYS A 124 -10.51 10.47 -24.94
N TYR A 125 -11.48 9.95 -24.18
CA TYR A 125 -12.23 8.77 -24.60
C TYR A 125 -13.13 9.10 -25.81
N PRO A 126 -13.39 8.12 -26.70
CA PRO A 126 -14.41 8.27 -27.73
C PRO A 126 -15.74 8.76 -27.15
N GLN A 127 -16.43 9.70 -27.81
CA GLN A 127 -17.64 10.35 -27.28
C GLN A 127 -18.73 9.33 -26.93
N ASP A 128 -18.85 8.24 -27.69
CA ASP A 128 -19.79 7.16 -27.44
C ASP A 128 -19.46 6.37 -26.16
N VAL A 129 -18.21 6.36 -25.71
CA VAL A 129 -17.80 5.80 -24.42
C VAL A 129 -18.21 6.73 -23.28
N ILE A 130 -17.98 8.03 -23.44
CA ILE A 130 -18.31 9.08 -22.46
C ILE A 130 -19.84 9.15 -22.26
N ASP A 131 -20.59 9.32 -23.35
CA ASP A 131 -22.06 9.49 -23.32
C ASP A 131 -22.78 8.29 -22.69
N ASN A 132 -22.21 7.10 -22.84
CA ASN A 132 -22.80 5.85 -22.34
C ASN A 132 -22.12 5.33 -21.08
N LYS A 133 -21.17 6.08 -20.49
CA LYS A 133 -20.36 5.68 -19.32
C LYS A 133 -19.72 4.29 -19.47
N ARG A 134 -19.21 3.96 -20.66
CA ARG A 134 -18.60 2.67 -21.02
C ARG A 134 -17.12 2.58 -20.68
N PHE A 135 -16.69 3.19 -19.57
CA PHE A 135 -15.29 3.24 -19.18
C PHE A 135 -14.68 1.84 -18.97
N PRO A 136 -13.36 1.68 -19.20
CA PRO A 136 -12.66 0.42 -18.99
C PRO A 136 -12.90 -0.18 -17.62
N LEU A 137 -12.92 -1.51 -17.58
CA LEU A 137 -12.80 -2.23 -16.31
C LEU A 137 -11.39 -2.14 -15.80
N TRP A 138 -11.27 -2.20 -14.49
CA TRP A 138 -9.99 -2.17 -13.80
C TRP A 138 -9.48 -3.60 -13.65
N ASP A 139 -8.30 -3.90 -14.19
CA ASP A 139 -7.60 -5.13 -13.81
C ASP A 139 -6.77 -4.93 -12.53
N GLY A 140 -6.15 -6.00 -12.03
CA GLY A 140 -5.37 -5.95 -10.79
C GLY A 140 -4.20 -4.96 -10.81
N ARG A 141 -3.65 -4.64 -12.00
CA ARG A 141 -2.57 -3.64 -12.13
C ARG A 141 -3.14 -2.22 -12.07
N ASP A 142 -4.23 -2.00 -12.80
CA ASP A 142 -4.91 -0.71 -12.81
C ASP A 142 -5.33 -0.29 -11.39
N ILE A 143 -5.80 -1.24 -10.58
CA ILE A 143 -6.21 -1.03 -9.19
C ILE A 143 -5.06 -0.50 -8.34
N ARG A 144 -3.85 -1.03 -8.52
CA ARG A 144 -2.67 -0.64 -7.73
C ARG A 144 -2.13 0.74 -8.09
N GLU A 145 -2.28 1.16 -9.34
CA GLU A 145 -1.54 2.31 -9.85
C GLU A 145 -2.39 3.55 -10.06
N VAL A 146 -3.64 3.36 -10.45
CA VAL A 146 -4.52 4.48 -10.78
C VAL A 146 -5.20 4.94 -9.50
N SER A 147 -5.01 6.20 -9.12
CA SER A 147 -5.74 6.81 -8.00
C SER A 147 -7.19 7.06 -8.42
N GLY A 148 -8.16 6.57 -7.66
CA GLY A 148 -9.57 6.60 -8.05
C GLY A 148 -10.46 7.45 -7.15
N SER A 149 -9.89 8.24 -6.25
CA SER A 149 -10.69 9.05 -5.34
C SER A 149 -11.40 10.17 -6.09
N ALA A 150 -12.73 10.10 -6.14
CA ALA A 150 -13.53 11.29 -6.36
C ALA A 150 -13.26 12.30 -5.22
N ASP A 151 -13.29 13.59 -5.57
CA ASP A 151 -13.22 14.67 -4.57
C ASP A 151 -14.33 14.47 -3.50
N ASP A 152 -14.04 14.84 -2.25
CA ASP A 152 -14.96 14.81 -1.09
C ASP A 152 -15.44 13.42 -0.60
N LEU A 153 -14.70 12.33 -0.88
CA LEU A 153 -15.03 11.01 -0.31
C LEU A 153 -14.85 10.93 1.22
N THR A 154 -14.08 11.83 1.82
CA THR A 154 -13.75 11.80 3.25
C THR A 154 -13.64 13.22 3.80
N ASN A 155 -14.03 13.41 5.06
CA ASN A 155 -13.90 14.69 5.76
C ASN A 155 -12.46 15.01 6.19
N PHE A 156 -11.52 14.10 5.92
CA PHE A 156 -10.11 14.24 6.28
C PHE A 156 -9.32 14.40 4.98
N VAL A 157 -9.26 15.62 4.47
CA VAL A 157 -8.51 15.94 3.25
C VAL A 157 -7.14 16.48 3.66
N LYS A 158 -6.10 15.63 3.64
CA LYS A 158 -4.73 16.14 3.55
C LYS A 158 -4.42 16.34 2.07
N LYS A 159 -3.92 17.52 1.70
CA LYS A 159 -3.35 17.70 0.37
C LYS A 159 -2.21 16.69 0.21
N SER A 160 -2.37 15.74 -0.69
CA SER A 160 -1.27 14.87 -1.09
C SER A 160 -0.24 15.75 -1.81
N GLU A 161 0.97 15.81 -1.27
CA GLU A 161 2.11 16.43 -1.97
C GLU A 161 2.70 15.49 -3.03
N MET A 162 2.26 14.22 -3.08
CA MET A 162 2.86 13.14 -3.89
C MET A 162 1.93 12.56 -4.96
N GLY A 163 1.09 13.35 -5.63
CA GLY A 163 0.41 12.90 -6.87
C GLY A 163 -0.61 11.75 -6.75
N HIS A 164 -0.82 11.17 -5.56
CA HIS A 164 -1.69 10.00 -5.33
C HIS A 164 -3.18 10.37 -5.08
N GLY A 165 -3.69 11.35 -5.81
CA GLY A 165 -5.07 11.84 -5.67
C GLY A 165 -5.25 12.94 -4.62
N LYS A 166 -6.45 13.54 -4.59
CA LYS A 166 -6.78 14.71 -3.77
C LYS A 166 -7.35 14.36 -2.38
N THR A 167 -7.87 13.14 -2.19
CA THR A 167 -8.61 12.72 -0.99
C THR A 167 -8.35 11.24 -0.65
N ALA A 168 -8.16 10.93 0.64
CA ALA A 168 -8.00 9.56 1.17
C ALA A 168 -8.71 9.41 2.53
N ALA A 169 -9.07 8.19 2.93
CA ALA A 169 -9.71 7.93 4.22
C ALA A 169 -8.66 7.60 5.28
N PHE A 170 -8.39 8.55 6.19
CA PHE A 170 -7.35 8.45 7.20
C PHE A 170 -7.73 7.50 8.34
N GLY A 171 -6.74 6.78 8.86
CA GLY A 171 -6.92 5.87 9.99
C GLY A 171 -7.80 4.66 9.70
N ALA A 172 -8.10 4.41 8.43
CA ALA A 172 -8.98 3.34 7.99
C ALA A 172 -8.23 2.04 7.70
N SER A 173 -6.89 2.05 7.66
CA SER A 173 -6.09 0.90 7.29
C SER A 173 -4.67 0.85 7.87
N PHE A 174 -4.02 -0.30 7.70
CA PHE A 174 -2.67 -0.60 8.14
C PHE A 174 -1.90 -1.31 7.03
N HIS A 175 -0.60 -1.06 6.97
CA HIS A 175 0.31 -1.80 6.12
C HIS A 175 1.41 -2.41 7.01
N LEU A 176 1.51 -3.74 7.06
CA LEU A 176 2.50 -4.49 7.85
C LEU A 176 3.66 -4.92 6.95
N HIS A 177 4.55 -3.97 6.66
CA HIS A 177 5.69 -4.24 5.81
C HIS A 177 6.72 -5.13 6.52
N ASN A 178 7.37 -6.01 5.76
CA ASN A 178 8.41 -6.92 6.22
C ASN A 178 8.09 -7.70 7.52
N TRP A 179 6.83 -8.10 7.71
CA TRP A 179 6.36 -8.79 8.92
C TRP A 179 6.74 -10.29 8.99
N PHE A 180 8.00 -10.61 8.75
CA PHE A 180 8.49 -11.98 8.67
C PHE A 180 8.94 -12.53 10.03
N LYS A 181 8.93 -13.86 10.16
CA LYS A 181 9.46 -14.58 11.34
C LYS A 181 10.95 -14.92 11.22
N ASP A 182 11.49 -14.85 10.02
CA ASP A 182 12.84 -15.33 9.68
C ASP A 182 13.42 -14.43 8.57
N THR A 183 14.69 -14.05 8.70
CA THR A 183 15.40 -13.23 7.72
C THR A 183 15.60 -13.99 6.42
N LYS A 184 15.70 -15.32 6.41
CA LYS A 184 15.77 -16.12 5.17
C LYS A 184 14.54 -15.92 4.29
N VAL A 185 13.35 -15.82 4.89
CA VAL A 185 12.12 -15.55 4.12
C VAL A 185 12.10 -14.12 3.61
N LEU A 186 12.54 -13.16 4.43
CA LEU A 186 12.70 -11.76 4.02
C LEU A 186 13.70 -11.64 2.85
N ARG A 187 14.90 -12.21 2.99
CA ARG A 187 15.92 -12.26 1.94
C ARG A 187 15.40 -12.94 0.68
N HIS A 188 14.64 -14.03 0.82
CA HIS A 188 14.01 -14.70 -0.32
C HIS A 188 12.97 -13.81 -1.03
N LYS A 189 12.11 -13.07 -0.30
CA LYS A 189 11.22 -12.04 -0.89
C LYS A 189 12.07 -11.11 -1.75
N PHE A 190 13.06 -10.47 -1.15
CA PHE A 190 13.91 -9.51 -1.85
C PHE A 190 14.82 -10.14 -2.89
N LEU A 191 15.02 -11.45 -2.93
CA LEU A 191 15.69 -12.11 -4.06
C LEU A 191 14.74 -12.27 -5.26
N THR A 192 13.43 -12.40 -5.02
CA THR A 192 12.48 -12.96 -5.98
C THR A 192 11.40 -12.00 -6.46
N TYR A 193 10.79 -11.17 -5.60
CA TYR A 193 9.66 -10.31 -5.97
C TYR A 193 9.54 -9.06 -5.07
N GLY A 194 8.82 -8.04 -5.56
CA GLY A 194 8.48 -6.83 -4.79
C GLY A 194 9.71 -6.08 -4.32
N HIS A 195 10.47 -5.50 -5.27
CA HIS A 195 11.78 -4.85 -5.08
C HIS A 195 12.97 -5.82 -5.07
N SER A 196 13.00 -6.76 -6.02
CA SER A 196 14.05 -7.77 -6.09
C SER A 196 15.45 -7.18 -6.25
N ASP A 197 16.37 -7.54 -5.37
CA ASP A 197 17.81 -7.37 -5.46
C ASP A 197 18.46 -8.74 -5.65
N ARG A 198 19.19 -8.92 -6.76
CA ARG A 198 19.88 -10.18 -7.08
C ARG A 198 20.94 -10.56 -6.06
N HIS A 199 21.41 -9.60 -5.25
CA HIS A 199 22.40 -9.80 -4.19
C HIS A 199 21.75 -9.88 -2.80
N ALA A 200 20.42 -9.97 -2.69
CA ALA A 200 19.71 -10.07 -1.41
C ALA A 200 20.17 -11.26 -0.54
N MET A 201 20.83 -12.27 -1.09
CA MET A 201 21.37 -13.37 -0.28
C MET A 201 22.82 -13.16 0.16
N GLU A 202 23.46 -12.05 -0.24
CA GLU A 202 24.91 -11.86 -0.12
C GLU A 202 25.28 -10.58 0.64
N ILE A 203 24.38 -9.60 0.69
CA ILE A 203 24.65 -8.29 1.29
C ILE A 203 23.93 -8.12 2.65
N PRO A 204 24.42 -7.23 3.52
CA PRO A 204 23.68 -6.83 4.74
C PRO A 204 22.26 -6.36 4.43
N LEU A 205 21.29 -6.69 5.28
CA LEU A 205 19.92 -6.17 5.18
C LEU A 205 19.88 -4.63 5.14
N SER A 206 20.78 -3.97 5.88
CA SER A 206 20.92 -2.52 5.90
C SER A 206 21.33 -1.92 4.55
N ASN A 207 21.90 -2.72 3.64
CA ASN A 207 22.38 -2.27 2.33
C ASN A 207 21.39 -2.56 1.20
N TYR A 208 20.17 -2.98 1.52
CA TYR A 208 19.16 -3.23 0.50
C TYR A 208 18.74 -1.95 -0.19
N THR A 209 18.57 -2.05 -1.52
CA THR A 209 18.29 -0.89 -2.39
C THR A 209 16.94 -0.22 -2.11
N ASP A 210 15.99 -0.90 -1.45
CA ASP A 210 14.60 -0.46 -1.30
C ASP A 210 14.36 0.48 -0.10
N GLY A 211 15.35 0.71 0.78
CA GLY A 211 15.22 1.63 1.92
C GLY A 211 14.31 1.14 3.06
N ASP A 212 13.28 0.36 2.76
CA ASP A 212 12.32 -0.19 3.72
C ASP A 212 12.96 -1.20 4.67
N VAL A 213 13.70 -2.17 4.15
CA VAL A 213 14.44 -3.13 5.00
C VAL A 213 15.47 -2.40 5.85
N ASN A 214 16.11 -1.37 5.28
CA ASN A 214 17.03 -0.56 6.04
C ASN A 214 16.32 0.20 7.18
N MET A 215 15.10 0.66 6.94
CA MET A 215 14.27 1.27 7.96
C MET A 215 13.94 0.30 9.09
N MET A 216 13.58 -0.94 8.77
CA MET A 216 13.41 -2.00 9.78
C MET A 216 14.67 -2.17 10.64
N VAL A 217 15.86 -2.25 10.01
CA VAL A 217 17.15 -2.44 10.69
C VAL A 217 17.44 -1.29 11.67
N ARG A 218 17.39 -0.06 11.17
CA ARG A 218 17.66 1.15 11.96
C ARG A 218 16.68 1.31 13.12
N CYS A 219 15.40 1.03 12.91
CA CYS A 219 14.41 1.08 13.97
C CYS A 219 14.71 0.07 15.08
N ALA A 220 14.96 -1.19 14.72
CA ALA A 220 15.26 -2.24 15.70
C ALA A 220 16.55 -1.97 16.48
N ARG A 221 17.56 -1.38 15.82
CA ARG A 221 18.80 -0.93 16.46
C ARG A 221 18.67 0.38 17.24
N GLY A 222 17.54 1.07 17.16
CA GLY A 222 17.34 2.35 17.83
C GLY A 222 18.21 3.50 17.28
N LEU A 223 18.62 3.43 16.01
CA LEU A 223 19.56 4.40 15.40
C LEU A 223 18.89 5.72 14.95
N GLY A 224 17.56 5.76 14.88
CA GLY A 224 16.81 6.94 14.45
C GLY A 224 17.14 7.42 13.03
N ASN A 225 16.77 8.68 12.73
CA ASN A 225 16.96 9.29 11.40
C ASN A 225 18.40 9.79 11.14
N GLN A 226 19.17 10.07 12.19
CA GLN A 226 20.51 10.66 12.09
C GLN A 226 21.58 9.58 12.25
N ILE A 227 21.93 8.92 11.14
CA ILE A 227 22.88 7.80 11.12
C ILE A 227 24.25 8.23 10.59
N LYS A 228 25.32 7.65 11.16
CA LYS A 228 26.65 7.61 10.55
C LYS A 228 26.80 6.28 9.82
N VAL A 229 27.25 6.32 8.57
CA VAL A 229 27.42 5.14 7.72
C VAL A 229 28.90 4.95 7.45
N GLN A 230 29.39 3.70 7.55
CA GLN A 230 30.75 3.33 7.15
C GLN A 230 30.85 3.42 5.62
N GLU A 231 31.25 4.59 5.11
CA GLU A 231 31.49 4.95 3.70
C GLU A 231 30.99 3.98 2.59
N LYS A 232 29.83 4.32 1.97
CA LYS A 232 29.40 4.10 0.55
C LYS A 232 27.88 4.17 0.34
N GLY A 233 27.08 4.25 1.41
CA GLY A 233 25.64 4.48 1.32
C GLY A 233 25.29 5.96 1.40
N ASP A 234 24.32 6.43 0.62
CA ASP A 234 23.69 7.75 0.80
C ASP A 234 22.84 7.71 2.10
N PRO A 235 23.30 8.33 3.21
CA PRO A 235 22.58 8.29 4.49
C PRO A 235 21.24 9.03 4.44
N ASN A 236 21.08 9.93 3.46
CA ASN A 236 19.94 10.82 3.32
C ASN A 236 18.88 10.30 2.34
N ARG A 237 19.09 9.13 1.72
CA ARG A 237 18.15 8.59 0.74
C ARG A 237 16.80 8.21 1.36
N TYR A 238 16.74 8.03 2.68
CA TYR A 238 15.55 7.57 3.39
C TYR A 238 15.41 8.22 4.80
N GLU A 239 14.90 9.46 4.86
CA GLU A 239 14.43 10.11 6.12
C GLU A 239 13.01 9.62 6.45
N TYR A 240 12.80 8.71 7.41
CA TYR A 240 11.47 8.08 7.57
C TYR A 240 10.93 7.87 8.99
N TYR A 241 11.59 8.33 10.06
CA TYR A 241 10.98 8.21 11.41
C TYR A 241 10.24 9.48 11.83
N GLU A 242 9.01 9.32 12.34
CA GLU A 242 8.65 10.05 13.55
C GLU A 242 9.41 9.37 14.70
N ASP A 243 10.17 10.17 15.45
CA ASP A 243 11.14 9.72 16.44
C ASP A 243 10.60 8.65 17.39
N ASN A 244 11.50 7.77 17.79
CA ASN A 244 11.44 6.72 18.79
C ASN A 244 11.26 7.30 20.21
N HIS A 245 10.42 8.31 20.37
CA HIS A 245 9.83 8.58 21.68
C HIS A 245 8.94 7.38 22.01
N LEU A 246 9.60 6.35 22.56
CA LEU A 246 9.06 5.32 23.43
C LEU A 246 7.79 5.89 24.01
N MET A 247 6.65 5.40 23.51
CA MET A 247 5.33 5.95 23.80
C MET A 247 5.34 6.42 25.25
N PRO A 248 5.28 7.74 25.52
CA PRO A 248 5.14 8.18 26.88
C PRO A 248 3.90 7.44 27.39
N GLN A 249 4.06 6.59 28.41
CA GLN A 249 2.95 5.82 28.97
C GLN A 249 1.78 6.74 29.39
N ASP A 250 2.07 8.03 29.50
CA ASP A 250 1.20 9.07 30.04
C ASP A 250 0.69 10.08 29.00
N LYS A 251 0.97 9.91 27.70
CA LYS A 251 0.36 10.76 26.68
C LYS A 251 -0.23 9.93 25.56
N GLU A 252 -1.55 9.99 25.45
CA GLU A 252 -2.29 9.81 24.21
C GLU A 252 -1.80 10.82 23.16
N GLN A 253 -0.53 10.75 22.75
CA GLN A 253 -0.12 11.31 21.48
C GLN A 253 -0.75 10.41 20.42
N ILE A 254 -1.98 10.78 20.09
CA ILE A 254 -2.57 10.57 18.78
C ILE A 254 -1.45 10.92 17.80
N PHE A 255 -0.88 9.92 17.13
CA PHE A 255 0.06 10.13 16.05
C PHE A 255 -0.53 11.20 15.13
N SER A 256 0.30 12.03 14.51
CA SER A 256 -0.18 13.06 13.58
C SER A 256 -1.09 12.47 12.47
N LEU A 257 -0.96 11.15 12.22
CA LEU A 257 -1.75 10.34 11.29
C LEU A 257 -3.17 9.98 11.77
N GLY A 258 -3.59 10.35 12.99
CA GLY A 258 -4.99 10.34 13.44
C GLY A 258 -5.74 9.00 13.48
N GLY A 259 -5.05 7.87 13.26
CA GLY A 259 -5.67 6.56 13.06
C GLY A 259 -5.65 5.61 14.27
N ASN A 260 -6.70 4.79 14.39
CA ASN A 260 -6.74 3.66 15.33
C ASN A 260 -5.65 2.66 14.95
N ARG A 261 -4.88 2.10 15.88
CA ARG A 261 -3.91 1.02 15.60
C ARG A 261 -4.57 -0.35 15.58
N PRO A 262 -3.93 -1.38 14.99
CA PRO A 262 -4.42 -2.75 15.13
C PRO A 262 -4.65 -3.14 16.59
N ILE A 263 -5.77 -3.81 16.87
CA ILE A 263 -6.17 -4.12 18.26
C ILE A 263 -5.10 -4.93 19.01
N TYR A 264 -4.37 -5.79 18.32
CA TYR A 264 -3.28 -6.59 18.89
C TYR A 264 -2.07 -5.74 19.29
N PHE A 265 -1.89 -4.54 18.72
CA PHE A 265 -0.86 -3.60 19.18
C PHE A 265 -1.21 -2.92 20.50
N LYS A 266 -2.46 -3.05 20.99
CA LYS A 266 -2.82 -2.67 22.37
C LYS A 266 -2.27 -3.66 23.39
N ASN A 267 -1.90 -4.87 22.98
CA ASN A 267 -1.22 -5.84 23.84
C ASN A 267 0.28 -5.53 23.86
N TRP A 268 0.73 -4.87 24.92
CA TRP A 268 2.14 -4.51 25.09
C TRP A 268 3.11 -5.68 25.18
N THR A 269 2.64 -6.84 25.64
CA THR A 269 3.46 -8.06 25.64
C THR A 269 3.78 -8.46 24.22
N TYR A 270 2.77 -8.54 23.34
CA TYR A 270 2.97 -8.81 21.92
C TYR A 270 3.90 -7.80 21.25
N VAL A 271 3.71 -6.50 21.53
CA VAL A 271 4.55 -5.44 20.96
C VAL A 271 6.03 -5.63 21.33
N LYS A 272 6.31 -5.87 22.62
CA LYS A 272 7.67 -6.07 23.13
C LYS A 272 8.29 -7.36 22.59
N GLU A 273 7.56 -8.46 22.64
CA GLU A 273 8.05 -9.75 22.14
C GLU A 273 8.32 -9.72 20.64
N ARG A 274 7.42 -9.12 19.85
CA ARG A 274 7.63 -8.95 18.41
C ARG A 274 8.84 -8.07 18.12
N HIS A 275 9.00 -6.96 18.83
CA HIS A 275 10.16 -6.10 18.60
C HIS A 275 11.47 -6.78 19.00
N ALA A 276 11.51 -7.44 20.15
CA ALA A 276 12.68 -8.21 20.59
C ALA A 276 13.03 -9.33 19.60
N HIS A 277 12.02 -10.00 19.04
CA HIS A 277 12.21 -10.99 17.98
C HIS A 277 12.86 -10.38 16.73
N VAL A 278 12.39 -9.21 16.28
CA VAL A 278 12.98 -8.49 15.14
C VAL A 278 14.41 -8.04 15.45
N GLN A 279 14.69 -7.57 16.66
CA GLN A 279 16.04 -7.23 17.09
C GLN A 279 16.98 -8.45 17.01
N GLN A 280 16.54 -9.60 17.54
CA GLN A 280 17.33 -10.83 17.47
C GLN A 280 17.55 -11.27 16.02
N MET A 281 16.52 -11.24 15.19
CA MET A 281 16.63 -11.55 13.76
C MET A 281 17.69 -10.70 13.05
N ILE A 282 17.74 -9.40 13.37
CA ILE A 282 18.70 -8.48 12.77
C ILE A 282 20.11 -8.75 13.31
N LEU A 283 20.28 -9.00 14.60
CA LEU A 283 21.57 -9.34 15.18
C LEU A 283 22.14 -10.64 14.60
N ASP A 284 21.30 -11.67 14.45
CA ASP A 284 21.70 -12.95 13.85
C ASP A 284 22.12 -12.77 12.38
N ASP A 285 21.39 -11.93 11.64
CA ASP A 285 21.68 -11.61 10.25
C ASP A 285 22.96 -10.77 10.09
N GLU A 286 23.16 -9.76 10.93
CA GLU A 286 24.37 -8.93 10.94
C GLU A 286 25.61 -9.75 11.34
N ALA A 287 25.46 -10.76 12.19
CA ALA A 287 26.56 -11.68 12.53
C ALA A 287 27.00 -12.54 11.32
N GLU A 288 26.09 -12.84 10.39
CA GLU A 288 26.37 -13.64 9.20
C GLU A 288 26.84 -12.78 8.01
N TYR A 289 26.16 -11.66 7.76
CA TYR A 289 26.35 -10.85 6.55
C TYR A 289 27.02 -9.50 6.80
N GLY A 290 27.26 -9.13 8.06
CA GLY A 290 27.76 -7.82 8.45
C GLY A 290 26.68 -6.74 8.50
N THR A 291 27.11 -5.50 8.75
CA THR A 291 26.26 -4.30 8.79
C THR A 291 26.99 -3.10 8.20
N ILE A 292 26.26 -2.11 7.71
CA ILE A 292 26.85 -0.84 7.22
C ILE A 292 26.94 0.24 8.31
N TYR A 293 26.40 -0.06 9.48
CA TYR A 293 26.29 0.87 10.60
C TYR A 293 27.48 0.75 11.55
N GLU A 294 27.92 1.90 12.06
CA GLU A 294 28.86 1.96 13.18
C GLU A 294 28.16 1.60 14.49
N ASP A 295 28.92 1.04 15.43
CA ASP A 295 28.48 0.73 16.80
C ASP A 295 28.45 1.97 17.70
#